data_AF-A0A9P5UPB7-F1
#
_entry.id   AF-A0A9P5UPB7-F1
#
_cell.length_a   1.000
_cell.length_b   1.000
_cell.length_c   1.000
_cell.angle_alpha   90.00
_cell.angle_beta   90.00
_cell.angle_gamma   90.00
#
_symmetry.space_group_name_H-M   'P 1'
#
loop_
_entity.id
_entity.type
_entity.pdbx_description
1 polymer ?
#
loop_
_entity_poly.entity_id
_entity_poly.type
_entity_poly.pdbx_seq_one_letter_code
_entity_poly.pdbx_strand_id
1 'polypeptide(L)'
;MSTNISAQVLQQGNEEIPEEEEYDRYRDNPDLLGEAMPKAARLFSFDWASGYISPFRQTPQDILGNLLRNVEFSTPGKDSLVDLGCGDGLVLLQALATFPQSQLIRAIGVDLDMSLLETTRDKIQQDKSATPEDLASRQLTSSPEGSNDYAILPRLELYHGDLMNMDETLSTIMIPLKAGNISASSLHDSVYAGQMTMRRIVQDCSHIFVYLLPEAISKLEPLLLQALEQEKIILSMQWEIPELKKYQTRGGADQRYYIYSRSP
;
A
#
# COMPACT_ATOMS: atom_id res chain seq x y z
N MET A 1 -26.28 72.53 31.96
CA MET A 1 -27.18 71.37 32.13
C MET A 1 -26.89 70.43 30.97
N SER A 2 -25.77 69.70 30.96
CA SER A 2 -25.46 68.50 31.74
C SER A 2 -26.37 67.32 31.42
N THR A 3 -25.87 66.49 30.48
CA THR A 3 -25.89 65.01 30.41
C THR A 3 -27.16 64.21 30.76
N ASN A 4 -27.59 63.36 29.83
CA ASN A 4 -27.66 61.89 30.04
C ASN A 4 -27.99 61.14 28.73
N ILE A 5 -26.96 60.58 28.08
CA ILE A 5 -27.11 59.49 27.12
C ILE A 5 -26.86 58.20 27.91
N SER A 6 -27.91 57.40 28.11
CA SER A 6 -27.80 56.09 28.76
C SER A 6 -27.17 55.10 27.77
N ALA A 7 -25.93 54.71 28.05
CA ALA A 7 -25.28 53.58 27.41
C ALA A 7 -25.91 52.29 27.93
N GLN A 8 -26.73 51.63 27.11
CA GLN A 8 -27.09 50.23 27.33
C GLN A 8 -25.90 49.37 26.94
N VAL A 9 -25.39 48.68 27.95
CA VAL A 9 -24.30 47.73 27.95
C VAL A 9 -24.64 46.55 27.04
N LEU A 10 -23.93 46.44 25.90
CA LEU A 10 -23.79 45.20 25.15
C LEU A 10 -22.81 44.30 25.92
N GLN A 11 -23.34 43.45 26.81
CA GLN A 11 -22.62 42.27 27.26
C GLN A 11 -22.75 41.21 26.15
N GLN A 12 -21.83 41.24 25.20
CA GLN A 12 -21.53 40.05 24.39
C GLN A 12 -20.69 39.13 25.27
N GLY A 13 -21.28 37.98 25.64
CA GLY A 13 -20.55 36.90 26.26
C GLY A 13 -19.45 36.44 25.30
N ASN A 14 -18.22 36.46 25.79
CA ASN A 14 -17.12 35.69 25.22
C ASN A 14 -17.48 34.21 25.45
N GLU A 15 -18.19 33.60 24.51
CA GLU A 15 -18.17 32.13 24.40
C GLU A 15 -16.77 31.78 23.91
N GLU A 16 -15.91 31.38 24.86
CA GLU A 16 -14.67 30.69 24.54
C GLU A 16 -15.05 29.45 23.72
N ILE A 17 -14.80 29.53 22.41
CA ILE A 17 -14.82 28.35 21.55
C ILE A 17 -13.80 27.39 22.18
N PRO A 18 -14.19 26.17 22.59
CA PRO A 18 -13.24 25.21 23.11
C PRO A 18 -12.12 25.06 22.08
N GLU A 19 -10.88 25.29 22.48
CA GLU A 19 -9.73 24.93 21.66
C GLU A 19 -9.92 23.44 21.30
N GLU A 20 -10.22 23.16 20.03
CA GLU A 20 -10.24 21.79 19.53
C GLU A 20 -8.84 21.26 19.80
N GLU A 21 -8.72 20.36 20.79
CA GLU A 21 -7.47 19.66 21.08
C GLU A 21 -6.96 19.10 19.74
N GLU A 22 -5.84 19.62 19.26
CA GLU A 22 -5.22 19.20 18.01
C GLU A 22 -5.03 17.69 18.11
N TYR A 23 -5.82 16.93 17.34
CA TYR A 23 -5.83 15.47 17.41
C TYR A 23 -4.46 14.96 16.93
N ASP A 24 -3.59 14.66 17.90
CA ASP A 24 -2.29 14.08 17.64
C ASP A 24 -2.48 12.66 17.09
N ARG A 25 -2.41 12.55 15.77
CA ARG A 25 -2.53 11.27 15.03
C ARG A 25 -1.47 10.25 15.50
N TYR A 26 -0.36 10.71 16.07
CA TYR A 26 0.75 9.84 16.52
C TYR A 26 0.65 9.41 17.98
N ARG A 27 -0.31 9.92 18.74
CA ARG A 27 -0.49 9.61 20.17
C ARG A 27 -0.51 8.11 20.46
N ASP A 28 -1.18 7.35 19.60
CA ASP A 28 -1.35 5.90 19.74
C ASP A 28 -0.30 5.08 18.98
N ASN A 29 0.63 5.75 18.29
CA ASN A 29 1.70 5.14 17.48
C ASN A 29 3.06 5.82 17.73
N PRO A 30 3.51 5.92 19.00
CA PRO A 30 4.73 6.65 19.36
C PRO A 30 5.99 6.03 18.76
N ASP A 31 5.93 4.75 18.39
CA ASP A 31 6.98 4.04 17.69
C ASP A 31 7.26 4.63 16.31
N LEU A 32 6.26 5.19 15.60
CA LEU A 32 6.43 5.84 14.29
C LEU A 32 7.32 7.09 14.34
N LEU A 33 7.45 7.70 15.52
CA LEU A 33 8.32 8.84 15.78
C LEU A 33 9.76 8.40 16.17
N GLY A 34 9.99 7.08 16.31
CA GLY A 34 11.25 6.47 16.73
C GLY A 34 12.22 6.15 15.58
N GLU A 35 13.51 6.19 15.92
CA GLU A 35 14.71 6.29 15.07
C GLU A 35 14.63 5.64 13.67
N ALA A 36 14.65 6.50 12.64
CA ALA A 36 14.87 6.12 11.26
C ALA A 36 16.09 5.17 11.15
N MET A 37 15.89 4.01 10.52
CA MET A 37 16.98 3.08 10.22
C MET A 37 18.12 3.79 9.46
N PRO A 38 19.38 3.37 9.65
CA PRO A 38 20.53 4.02 9.05
C PRO A 38 20.36 4.16 7.53
N LYS A 39 20.51 5.40 7.09
CA LYS A 39 20.31 5.88 5.71
C LYS A 39 20.90 4.93 4.68
N ALA A 40 20.10 4.52 3.70
CA ALA A 40 20.61 3.98 2.45
C ALA A 40 21.62 5.00 1.87
N ALA A 41 22.88 4.59 1.78
CA ALA A 41 23.93 5.43 1.27
C ALA A 41 23.71 5.60 -0.24
N ARG A 42 23.17 6.77 -0.64
CA ARG A 42 22.94 7.28 -2.01
C ARG A 42 21.50 7.11 -2.53
N LEU A 43 20.59 7.90 -1.96
CA LEU A 43 19.37 8.34 -2.64
C LEU A 43 19.43 9.88 -2.76
N PHE A 44 20.20 10.37 -3.73
CA PHE A 44 20.33 11.79 -4.03
C PHE A 44 19.09 12.28 -4.81
N SER A 45 18.03 12.65 -4.09
CA SER A 45 16.96 13.57 -4.52
C SER A 45 15.73 13.53 -3.62
N PHE A 46 15.58 12.48 -2.80
CA PHE A 46 14.40 12.33 -1.97
C PHE A 46 14.55 13.15 -0.69
N ASP A 47 13.69 14.15 -0.53
CA ASP A 47 13.68 15.02 0.63
C ASP A 47 13.08 14.29 1.83
N TRP A 48 13.88 13.41 2.44
CA TRP A 48 13.57 12.76 3.72
C TRP A 48 13.23 13.78 4.82
N ALA A 49 13.67 15.04 4.68
CA ALA A 49 13.47 16.09 5.67
C ALA A 49 12.10 16.79 5.58
N SER A 50 11.32 16.60 4.50
CA SER A 50 9.96 17.16 4.40
C SER A 50 8.85 16.19 4.76
N GLY A 51 9.16 15.02 5.36
CA GLY A 51 8.18 14.15 6.01
C GLY A 51 7.36 13.24 5.09
N TYR A 52 7.79 13.07 3.84
CA TYR A 52 6.99 12.35 2.83
C TYR A 52 7.38 10.89 2.60
N ILE A 53 8.36 10.38 3.35
CA ILE A 53 8.81 9.00 3.22
C ILE A 53 8.40 8.28 4.49
N SER A 54 7.47 7.34 4.33
CA SER A 54 7.06 6.45 5.41
C SER A 54 8.24 5.55 5.80
N PRO A 55 8.60 5.44 7.08
CA PRO A 55 9.62 4.47 7.49
C PRO A 55 9.14 3.06 7.13
N PHE A 56 10.06 2.21 6.68
CA PHE A 56 9.72 0.81 6.44
C PHE A 56 9.28 0.16 7.76
N ARG A 57 8.02 -0.29 7.79
CA ARG A 57 7.48 -1.14 8.83
C ARG A 57 6.81 -2.33 8.19
N GLN A 58 7.21 -3.51 8.66
CA GLN A 58 6.56 -4.72 8.23
C GLN A 58 5.10 -4.71 8.68
N THR A 59 4.19 -5.03 7.77
CA THR A 59 2.75 -5.07 8.07
C THR A 59 2.47 -6.13 9.14
N PRO A 60 1.75 -5.82 10.24
CA PRO A 60 1.41 -6.80 11.27
C PRO A 60 0.55 -7.94 10.70
N GLN A 61 1.03 -9.17 10.87
CA GLN A 61 0.46 -10.37 10.25
C GLN A 61 -0.98 -10.67 10.70
N ASP A 62 -1.31 -10.43 11.97
CA ASP A 62 -2.66 -10.64 12.51
C ASP A 62 -3.67 -9.70 11.85
N ILE A 63 -3.29 -8.43 11.68
CA ILE A 63 -4.14 -7.41 11.07
C ILE A 63 -4.28 -7.65 9.58
N LEU A 64 -3.18 -7.96 8.89
CA LEU A 64 -3.20 -8.28 7.45
C LEU A 64 -4.07 -9.50 7.16
N GLY A 65 -3.97 -10.57 7.95
CA GLY A 65 -4.84 -11.74 7.82
C GLY A 65 -6.32 -11.41 8.03
N ASN A 66 -6.63 -10.52 8.99
CA ASN A 66 -7.99 -10.03 9.20
C ASN A 66 -8.49 -9.18 8.02
N LEU A 67 -7.70 -8.24 7.53
CA LEU A 67 -8.02 -7.41 6.37
C LEU A 67 -8.31 -8.29 5.17
N LEU A 68 -7.41 -9.20 4.79
CA LEU A 68 -7.57 -10.03 3.59
C LEU A 68 -8.83 -10.91 3.68
N ARG A 69 -9.16 -11.46 4.86
CA ARG A 69 -10.43 -12.21 5.03
C ARG A 69 -11.70 -11.39 4.75
N ASN A 70 -11.62 -10.06 4.84
CA ASN A 70 -12.75 -9.16 4.65
C ASN A 70 -12.76 -8.48 3.27
N VAL A 71 -11.74 -8.71 2.44
CA VAL A 71 -11.65 -8.20 1.07
C VAL A 71 -12.40 -9.13 0.11
N GLU A 72 -13.13 -8.54 -0.84
CA GLU A 72 -13.92 -9.28 -1.82
C GLU A 72 -13.42 -9.02 -3.25
N PHE A 73 -12.70 -10.00 -3.78
CA PHE A 73 -12.37 -10.05 -5.21
C PHE A 73 -13.57 -10.61 -5.98
N SER A 74 -14.43 -9.68 -6.42
CA SER A 74 -15.78 -9.92 -6.90
C SER A 74 -15.87 -10.22 -8.39
N THR A 75 -14.78 -10.01 -9.14
CA THR A 75 -14.75 -10.15 -10.61
C THR A 75 -13.77 -11.25 -11.03
N PRO A 76 -14.23 -12.51 -11.10
CA PRO A 76 -13.39 -13.64 -11.45
C PRO A 76 -12.58 -13.39 -12.72
N GLY A 77 -11.28 -13.65 -12.65
CA GLY A 77 -10.36 -13.51 -13.77
C GLY A 77 -10.03 -12.07 -14.18
N LYS A 78 -10.42 -11.05 -13.41
CA LYS A 78 -10.06 -9.64 -13.67
C LYS A 78 -9.37 -8.93 -12.52
N ASP A 79 -9.65 -9.35 -11.29
CA ASP A 79 -9.22 -8.60 -10.13
C ASP A 79 -7.71 -8.64 -9.90
N SER A 80 -7.17 -7.49 -9.49
CA SER A 80 -5.75 -7.29 -9.26
C SER A 80 -5.52 -6.34 -8.10
N LEU A 81 -4.45 -6.58 -7.36
CA LEU A 81 -4.06 -5.80 -6.19
C LEU A 81 -2.81 -4.98 -6.52
N VAL A 82 -2.83 -3.71 -6.15
CA VAL A 82 -1.64 -2.85 -6.13
C VAL A 82 -1.33 -2.49 -4.69
N ASP A 83 -0.07 -2.58 -4.29
CA ASP A 83 0.43 -2.11 -2.99
C ASP A 83 1.35 -0.91 -3.21
N LEU A 84 0.95 0.25 -2.66
CA LEU A 84 1.67 1.53 -2.78
C LEU A 84 2.58 1.72 -1.57
N GLY A 85 3.88 1.56 -1.77
CA GLY A 85 4.86 1.47 -0.69
C GLY A 85 4.99 0.04 -0.16
N CYS A 86 5.16 -0.92 -1.08
CA CYS A 86 5.05 -2.35 -0.78
C CYS A 86 6.19 -2.94 0.08
N GLY A 87 7.29 -2.20 0.28
CA GLY A 87 8.41 -2.59 1.13
C GLY A 87 9.00 -3.96 0.77
N ASP A 88 8.82 -4.93 1.67
CA ASP A 88 9.29 -6.31 1.53
C ASP A 88 8.34 -7.21 0.73
N GLY A 89 7.27 -6.66 0.16
CA GLY A 89 6.29 -7.36 -0.66
C GLY A 89 5.41 -8.33 0.12
N LEU A 90 5.46 -8.33 1.45
CA LEU A 90 4.73 -9.28 2.31
C LEU A 90 3.23 -9.30 2.02
N VAL A 91 2.62 -8.12 1.87
CA VAL A 91 1.18 -7.97 1.56
C VAL A 91 0.82 -8.66 0.25
N LEU A 92 1.63 -8.45 -0.79
CA LEU A 92 1.43 -9.02 -2.12
C LEU A 92 1.57 -10.54 -2.09
N LEU A 93 2.62 -11.05 -1.43
CA LEU A 93 2.87 -12.48 -1.28
C LEU A 93 1.73 -13.16 -0.52
N GLN A 94 1.30 -12.58 0.60
CA GLN A 94 0.23 -13.11 1.41
C GLN A 94 -1.12 -13.06 0.68
N ALA A 95 -1.41 -11.99 -0.07
CA ALA A 95 -2.60 -11.92 -0.91
C ALA A 95 -2.59 -13.01 -2.00
N LEU A 96 -1.48 -13.18 -2.72
CA LEU A 96 -1.38 -14.22 -3.77
C LEU A 96 -1.45 -15.66 -3.23
N ALA A 97 -1.00 -15.88 -2.00
CA ALA A 97 -1.12 -17.15 -1.30
C ALA A 97 -2.54 -17.39 -0.75
N THR A 98 -3.22 -16.32 -0.29
CA THR A 98 -4.58 -16.38 0.26
C THR A 98 -5.62 -16.60 -0.83
N PHE A 99 -5.45 -15.95 -1.98
CA PHE A 99 -6.45 -15.93 -3.04
C PHE A 99 -6.02 -16.77 -4.25
N PRO A 100 -6.87 -17.71 -4.71
CA PRO A 100 -6.62 -18.45 -5.93
C PRO A 100 -6.58 -17.51 -7.14
N GLN A 101 -5.91 -17.94 -8.21
CA GLN A 101 -5.78 -17.15 -9.44
C GLN A 101 -7.12 -16.77 -10.07
N SER A 102 -8.17 -17.58 -9.86
CA SER A 102 -9.53 -17.27 -10.32
C SER A 102 -10.11 -16.03 -9.65
N GLN A 103 -9.66 -15.70 -8.43
CA GLN A 103 -10.08 -14.52 -7.69
C GLN A 103 -9.08 -13.36 -7.85
N LEU A 104 -7.78 -13.61 -7.67
CA LEU A 104 -6.75 -12.56 -7.79
C LEU A 104 -5.79 -12.89 -8.93
N ILE A 105 -5.86 -12.20 -10.06
CA ILE A 105 -5.04 -12.60 -11.22
C ILE A 105 -3.58 -12.16 -11.09
N ARG A 106 -3.33 -11.02 -10.46
CA ARG A 106 -1.98 -10.47 -10.27
C ARG A 106 -1.93 -9.52 -9.08
N ALA A 107 -0.74 -9.38 -8.52
CA ALA A 107 -0.41 -8.40 -7.50
C ALA A 107 0.82 -7.59 -7.95
N ILE A 108 0.77 -6.28 -7.74
CA ILE A 108 1.78 -5.33 -8.21
C ILE A 108 2.27 -4.52 -7.01
N GLY A 109 3.57 -4.54 -6.77
CA GLY A 109 4.23 -3.70 -5.76
C GLY A 109 4.93 -2.52 -6.39
N VAL A 110 4.75 -1.33 -5.80
CA VAL A 110 5.57 -0.16 -6.11
C VAL A 110 6.23 0.33 -4.83
N ASP A 111 7.54 0.56 -4.87
CA ASP A 111 8.27 1.13 -3.74
C ASP A 111 9.38 2.08 -4.21
N LEU A 112 9.76 3.00 -3.32
CA LEU A 112 10.85 3.94 -3.51
C LEU A 112 12.21 3.32 -3.15
N ASP A 113 12.22 2.36 -2.23
CA ASP A 113 13.44 1.69 -1.79
C ASP A 113 13.78 0.51 -2.70
N MET A 114 14.66 0.77 -3.66
CA MET A 114 15.16 -0.25 -4.57
C MET A 114 15.80 -1.44 -3.85
N SER A 115 16.48 -1.21 -2.72
CA SER A 115 17.16 -2.28 -1.97
C SER A 115 16.18 -3.25 -1.31
N LEU A 116 15.04 -2.76 -0.80
CA LEU A 116 13.96 -3.62 -0.29
C LEU A 116 13.37 -4.48 -1.41
N LEU A 117 13.13 -3.89 -2.59
CA LEU A 117 12.58 -4.61 -3.75
C LEU A 117 13.55 -5.67 -4.28
N GLU A 118 14.84 -5.36 -4.39
CA GLU A 118 15.87 -6.32 -4.81
C GLU A 118 16.00 -7.47 -3.81
N THR A 119 16.02 -7.16 -2.50
CA THR A 119 16.04 -8.18 -1.44
C THR A 119 14.83 -9.10 -1.53
N THR A 120 13.65 -8.53 -1.79
CA THR A 120 12.40 -9.28 -1.95
C THR A 120 12.47 -10.20 -3.16
N ARG A 121 12.87 -9.67 -4.33
CA ARG A 121 13.09 -10.47 -5.54
C ARG A 121 14.07 -11.62 -5.28
N ASP A 122 15.19 -11.36 -4.63
CA ASP A 122 16.24 -12.35 -4.42
C ASP A 122 15.78 -13.46 -3.46
N LYS A 123 15.07 -13.12 -2.37
CA LYS A 123 14.44 -14.11 -1.48
C LYS A 123 13.47 -15.02 -2.26
N ILE A 124 12.58 -14.40 -3.02
CA ILE A 124 11.60 -15.09 -3.84
C ILE A 124 12.27 -16.01 -4.88
N GLN A 125 13.42 -15.61 -5.45
CA GLN A 125 14.17 -16.43 -6.40
C GLN A 125 14.94 -17.57 -5.72
N GLN A 126 15.50 -17.33 -4.53
CA GLN A 126 16.19 -18.36 -3.75
C GLN A 126 15.23 -19.47 -3.33
N ASP A 127 14.01 -19.12 -2.91
CA ASP A 127 12.98 -20.11 -2.53
C ASP A 127 12.58 -21.01 -3.71
N LYS A 128 12.64 -20.53 -4.97
CA LYS A 128 12.46 -21.38 -6.17
C LYS A 128 13.55 -22.42 -6.37
N SER A 129 14.76 -22.11 -5.91
CA SER A 129 15.96 -22.93 -6.13
C SER A 129 16.19 -23.95 -5.01
N ALA A 130 15.41 -23.87 -3.93
CA ALA A 130 15.46 -24.82 -2.82
C ALA A 130 15.04 -26.22 -3.32
N THR A 131 15.86 -27.22 -3.01
CA THR A 131 15.53 -28.61 -3.31
C THR A 131 14.42 -29.10 -2.36
N PRO A 132 13.67 -30.17 -2.73
CA PRO A 132 12.70 -30.78 -1.82
C PRO A 132 13.29 -31.19 -0.46
N GLU A 133 14.59 -31.50 -0.40
CA GLU A 133 15.33 -31.83 0.82
C GLU A 133 15.58 -30.59 1.70
N ASP A 134 15.83 -29.42 1.11
CA ASP A 134 16.00 -28.16 1.83
C ASP A 134 14.70 -27.70 2.51
N LEU A 135 13.56 -27.91 1.84
CA LEU A 135 12.23 -27.53 2.35
C LEU A 135 11.76 -28.40 3.53
N ALA A 136 12.14 -29.68 3.54
CA ALA A 136 11.83 -30.59 4.64
C ALA A 136 12.57 -30.22 5.96
N SER A 137 13.74 -29.58 5.86
CA SER A 137 14.56 -29.19 7.01
C SER A 137 14.10 -27.90 7.71
N ARG A 138 13.24 -27.10 7.06
CA ARG A 138 12.81 -25.76 7.53
C ARG A 138 11.47 -25.77 8.27
N GLN A 139 10.89 -26.95 8.56
CA GLN A 139 9.62 -27.05 9.29
C GLN A 139 9.75 -26.58 10.74
N LEU A 140 9.40 -25.32 10.98
CA LEU A 140 8.82 -24.86 12.23
C LEU A 140 7.45 -24.24 11.93
N THR A 141 6.43 -25.03 12.30
CA THR A 141 5.05 -24.67 12.66
C THR A 141 4.09 -24.16 11.58
N SER A 142 3.30 -25.12 11.08
CA SER A 142 1.84 -25.07 10.86
C SER A 142 1.24 -23.88 10.09
N SER A 143 1.01 -24.11 8.80
CA SER A 143 -0.25 -23.72 8.12
C SER A 143 -0.55 -24.66 6.94
N PRO A 144 -1.85 -24.81 6.59
CA PRO A 144 -2.40 -26.01 5.97
C PRO A 144 -2.18 -26.05 4.46
N GLU A 145 -2.01 -27.26 3.94
CA GLU A 145 -2.25 -27.68 2.55
C GLU A 145 -1.83 -26.71 1.43
N GLY A 146 -0.59 -26.88 0.95
CA GLY A 146 -0.27 -26.70 -0.47
C GLY A 146 -0.23 -25.26 -1.00
N SER A 147 0.58 -24.39 -0.40
CA SER A 147 1.04 -23.20 -1.12
C SER A 147 1.99 -23.65 -2.24
N ASN A 148 1.44 -23.78 -3.45
CA ASN A 148 2.24 -24.07 -4.63
C ASN A 148 3.00 -22.78 -4.99
N ASP A 149 4.18 -22.56 -4.40
CA ASP A 149 4.98 -21.34 -4.58
C ASP A 149 5.28 -21.03 -6.07
N TYR A 150 5.24 -22.07 -6.91
CA TYR A 150 5.30 -21.97 -8.37
C TYR A 150 4.14 -21.18 -9.01
N ALA A 151 3.01 -21.03 -8.33
CA ALA A 151 1.83 -20.31 -8.81
C ALA A 151 1.82 -18.81 -8.46
N ILE A 152 2.67 -18.33 -7.54
CA ILE A 152 2.71 -16.92 -7.10
C ILE A 152 3.48 -16.07 -8.10
N LEU A 153 4.63 -16.57 -8.54
CA LEU A 153 5.61 -15.85 -9.34
C LEU A 153 5.10 -15.36 -10.70
N PRO A 154 4.28 -16.14 -11.44
CA PRO A 154 3.72 -15.67 -12.69
C PRO A 154 2.68 -14.56 -12.53
N ARG A 155 2.33 -14.21 -11.28
CA ARG A 155 1.29 -13.25 -10.91
C ARG A 155 1.83 -12.07 -10.10
N LEU A 156 3.13 -12.00 -9.84
CA LEU A 156 3.74 -10.93 -9.03
C LEU A 156 4.62 -10.03 -9.89
N GLU A 157 4.38 -8.72 -9.77
CA GLU A 157 5.16 -7.67 -10.42
C GLU A 157 5.70 -6.69 -9.37
N LEU A 158 6.94 -6.25 -9.51
CA LEU A 158 7.60 -5.29 -8.64
C LEU A 158 8.23 -4.17 -9.46
N TYR A 159 7.92 -2.94 -9.08
CA TYR A 159 8.39 -1.72 -9.73
C TYR A 159 9.02 -0.78 -8.70
N HIS A 160 10.13 -0.17 -9.10
CA HIS A 160 10.79 0.88 -8.36
C HIS A 160 10.40 2.25 -8.93
N GLY A 161 9.96 3.17 -8.07
CA GLY A 161 9.70 4.56 -8.45
C GLY A 161 8.96 5.34 -7.38
N ASP A 162 8.80 6.64 -7.66
CA ASP A 162 8.11 7.58 -6.76
C ASP A 162 6.60 7.54 -6.98
N LEU A 163 5.85 7.27 -5.91
CA LEU A 163 4.38 7.25 -5.91
C LEU A 163 3.77 8.62 -6.29
N MET A 164 4.52 9.71 -6.12
CA MET A 164 4.06 11.07 -6.39
C MET A 164 4.21 11.46 -7.88
N ASN A 165 4.98 10.71 -8.66
CA ASN A 165 5.23 10.98 -10.07
C ASN A 165 4.36 10.09 -10.97
N MET A 166 3.12 10.53 -11.21
CA MET A 166 2.08 9.73 -11.90
C MET A 166 2.44 9.29 -13.33
N ASP A 167 3.23 10.09 -14.04
CA ASP A 167 3.53 9.91 -15.47
C ASP A 167 4.99 9.51 -15.74
N GLU A 168 5.82 9.43 -14.69
CA GLU A 168 7.19 8.96 -14.81
C GLU A 168 7.21 7.45 -15.05
N THR A 169 8.15 6.99 -15.86
CA THR A 169 8.34 5.56 -16.12
C THR A 169 8.95 4.89 -14.90
N LEU A 170 8.29 3.86 -14.40
CA LEU A 170 8.76 3.05 -13.30
C LEU A 170 9.85 2.07 -13.78
N SER A 171 10.85 1.88 -12.93
CA SER A 171 11.91 0.90 -13.17
C SER A 171 11.39 -0.49 -12.84
N THR A 172 11.51 -1.44 -13.77
CA THR A 172 11.05 -2.82 -13.53
C THR A 172 12.07 -3.57 -12.68
N ILE A 173 11.66 -4.08 -11.51
CA ILE A 173 12.50 -4.93 -10.66
C ILE A 173 12.23 -6.41 -10.92
N MET A 174 10.95 -6.76 -11.05
CA MET A 174 10.54 -8.13 -11.32
C MET A 174 9.22 -8.13 -12.07
N ILE A 175 9.14 -8.90 -13.15
CA ILE A 175 7.88 -9.22 -13.85
C ILE A 175 7.89 -10.72 -14.20
N PRO A 176 6.71 -11.33 -14.38
CA PRO A 176 6.59 -12.69 -14.87
C PRO A 176 7.33 -12.86 -16.20
N LEU A 177 8.26 -13.83 -16.26
CA LEU A 177 8.80 -14.29 -17.54
C LEU A 177 7.67 -14.96 -18.31
N LYS A 178 7.32 -14.48 -19.52
CA LYS A 178 6.36 -15.22 -20.37
C LYS A 178 6.97 -16.60 -20.68
N ALA A 179 6.20 -17.64 -20.40
CA ALA A 179 6.51 -19.00 -20.83
C ALA A 179 6.45 -19.07 -22.37
N GLY A 180 7.58 -18.80 -23.02
CA GLY A 180 7.77 -18.89 -24.46
C GLY A 180 9.23 -18.70 -24.77
N ASN A 181 9.81 -19.60 -25.57
CA ASN A 181 11.23 -19.66 -25.94
C ASN A 181 11.79 -18.30 -26.42
N ILE A 182 12.34 -17.50 -25.50
CA ILE A 182 13.10 -16.30 -25.82
C ILE A 182 14.53 -16.57 -25.37
N SER A 183 15.45 -16.66 -26.33
CA SER A 183 16.88 -16.75 -26.05
C SER A 183 17.35 -15.48 -25.36
N ALA A 184 18.30 -15.61 -24.44
CA ALA A 184 18.82 -14.52 -23.61
C ALA A 184 19.33 -13.29 -24.40
N SER A 185 19.58 -13.43 -25.70
CA SER A 185 19.98 -12.34 -26.61
C SER A 185 18.83 -11.52 -27.18
N SER A 186 17.56 -11.88 -26.89
CA SER A 186 16.35 -11.22 -27.39
C SER A 186 15.45 -10.67 -26.26
N LEU A 187 15.99 -10.58 -25.05
CA LEU A 187 15.36 -9.98 -23.86
C LEU A 187 15.01 -8.49 -24.01
N HIS A 188 15.52 -7.82 -25.05
CA HIS A 188 15.27 -6.40 -25.28
C HIS A 188 13.93 -6.09 -25.98
N ASP A 189 13.33 -7.02 -26.73
CA ASP A 189 12.33 -6.64 -27.75
C ASP A 189 10.95 -7.31 -27.68
N SER A 190 10.68 -8.15 -26.68
CA SER A 190 9.35 -8.75 -26.52
C SER A 190 9.29 -9.29 -25.11
N VAL A 191 8.64 -8.61 -24.17
CA VAL A 191 7.25 -8.91 -23.81
C VAL A 191 6.81 -7.82 -22.80
N TYR A 192 5.79 -7.03 -23.13
CA TYR A 192 5.21 -5.96 -22.27
C TYR A 192 6.12 -4.77 -21.90
N ALA A 193 7.11 -4.41 -22.73
CA ALA A 193 7.87 -3.16 -22.61
C ALA A 193 7.05 -1.90 -22.98
N GLY A 194 5.79 -1.82 -22.56
CA GLY A 194 5.14 -0.53 -22.41
C GLY A 194 5.69 0.10 -21.14
N GLN A 195 6.18 1.33 -21.21
CA GLN A 195 6.56 2.10 -20.03
C GLN A 195 5.42 2.03 -19.01
N MET A 196 5.66 1.37 -17.87
CA MET A 196 4.70 1.35 -16.78
C MET A 196 4.85 2.63 -15.99
N THR A 197 3.72 3.27 -15.69
CA THR A 197 3.66 4.47 -14.86
C THR A 197 2.71 4.23 -13.72
N MET A 198 2.83 5.03 -12.66
CA MET A 198 1.90 5.00 -11.54
C MET A 198 0.45 5.17 -11.99
N ARG A 199 0.19 6.06 -12.96
CA ARG A 199 -1.14 6.28 -13.54
C ARG A 199 -1.69 5.00 -14.14
N ARG A 200 -0.90 4.30 -14.94
CA ARG A 200 -1.33 3.08 -15.61
C ARG A 200 -1.61 1.96 -14.61
N ILE A 201 -0.71 1.75 -13.63
CA ILE A 201 -0.88 0.75 -12.59
C ILE A 201 -2.20 0.98 -11.83
N VAL A 202 -2.46 2.21 -11.41
CA VAL A 202 -3.68 2.57 -10.69
C VAL A 202 -4.90 2.43 -11.59
N GLN A 203 -4.84 2.81 -12.87
CA GLN A 203 -5.95 2.65 -13.81
C GLN A 203 -6.29 1.19 -14.11
N ASP A 204 -5.30 0.32 -14.21
CA ASP A 204 -5.45 -1.08 -14.63
C ASP A 204 -5.75 -2.03 -13.45
N CYS A 205 -5.62 -1.58 -12.20
CA CYS A 205 -5.92 -2.40 -11.02
C CYS A 205 -7.40 -2.36 -10.60
N SER A 206 -7.82 -3.30 -9.73
CA SER A 206 -9.14 -3.22 -9.10
C SER A 206 -9.07 -2.89 -7.61
N HIS A 207 -7.96 -3.23 -6.96
CA HIS A 207 -7.74 -2.99 -5.54
C HIS A 207 -6.43 -2.24 -5.33
N ILE A 208 -6.44 -1.30 -4.39
CA ILE A 208 -5.27 -0.52 -3.99
C ILE A 208 -5.11 -0.67 -2.48
N PHE A 209 -3.93 -1.10 -2.05
CA PHE A 209 -3.52 -1.17 -0.66
C PHE A 209 -2.55 -0.04 -0.35
N VAL A 210 -2.72 0.56 0.83
CA VAL A 210 -1.83 1.59 1.38
C VAL A 210 -1.54 1.28 2.86
N TYR A 211 -0.27 1.35 3.23
CA TYR A 211 0.17 1.40 4.62
C TYR A 211 1.28 2.45 4.76
N LEU A 212 0.87 3.72 4.76
CA LEU A 212 1.75 4.87 4.73
C LEU A 212 1.44 5.81 5.89
N LEU A 213 2.34 6.75 6.19
CA LEU A 213 2.05 7.82 7.15
C LEU A 213 0.89 8.72 6.69
N PRO A 214 0.14 9.35 7.61
CA PRO A 214 -1.01 10.20 7.28
C PRO A 214 -0.69 11.28 6.24
N GLU A 215 0.49 11.90 6.29
CA GLU A 215 0.89 12.97 5.37
C GLU A 215 1.11 12.45 3.95
N ALA A 216 1.67 11.24 3.82
CA ALA A 216 1.82 10.56 2.53
C ALA A 216 0.45 10.14 1.97
N ILE A 217 -0.45 9.64 2.82
CA ILE A 217 -1.83 9.31 2.44
C ILE A 217 -2.55 10.57 1.95
N SER A 218 -2.47 11.69 2.68
CA SER A 218 -3.11 12.96 2.29
C SER A 218 -2.62 13.48 0.93
N LYS A 219 -1.38 13.18 0.53
CA LYS A 219 -0.90 13.49 -0.82
C LYS A 219 -1.47 12.57 -1.89
N LEU A 220 -1.69 11.31 -1.56
CA LEU A 220 -2.32 10.33 -2.46
C LEU A 220 -3.84 10.45 -2.49
N GLU A 221 -4.45 11.19 -1.58
CA GLU A 221 -5.90 11.31 -1.44
C GLU A 221 -6.62 11.65 -2.76
N PRO A 222 -6.18 12.63 -3.59
CA PRO A 222 -6.85 12.91 -4.87
C PRO A 222 -6.84 11.70 -5.82
N LEU A 223 -5.74 10.93 -5.82
CA LEU A 223 -5.60 9.70 -6.60
C LEU A 223 -6.53 8.60 -6.07
N LEU A 224 -6.61 8.42 -4.75
CA LEU A 224 -7.46 7.40 -4.12
C LEU A 224 -8.95 7.72 -4.30
N LEU A 225 -9.33 9.01 -4.24
CA LEU A 225 -10.69 9.45 -4.52
C LEU A 225 -11.06 9.20 -5.99
N GLN A 226 -10.19 9.56 -6.93
CA GLN A 226 -10.38 9.25 -8.35
C GLN A 226 -10.49 7.74 -8.59
N ALA A 227 -9.68 6.94 -7.90
CA ALA A 227 -9.72 5.49 -7.99
C ALA A 227 -11.09 4.93 -7.51
N LEU A 228 -11.63 5.44 -6.40
CA LEU A 228 -12.98 5.11 -5.94
C LEU A 228 -14.06 5.50 -6.94
N GLU A 229 -13.94 6.66 -7.60
CA GLU A 229 -14.85 7.08 -8.67
C GLU A 229 -14.86 6.11 -9.86
N GLN A 230 -13.77 5.38 -10.05
CA GLN A 230 -13.62 4.32 -11.05
C GLN A 230 -13.95 2.93 -10.49
N GLU A 231 -14.73 2.86 -9.40
CA GLU A 231 -15.22 1.62 -8.78
C GLU A 231 -14.11 0.70 -8.26
N LYS A 232 -12.92 1.25 -7.97
CA LYS A 232 -11.84 0.50 -7.33
C LYS A 232 -12.09 0.37 -5.83
N ILE A 233 -11.51 -0.65 -5.21
CA ILE A 233 -11.55 -0.87 -3.76
C ILE A 233 -10.24 -0.39 -3.15
N ILE A 234 -10.34 0.41 -2.09
CA ILE A 234 -9.17 0.93 -1.36
C ILE A 234 -9.07 0.24 -0.01
N LEU A 235 -7.87 -0.24 0.32
CA LEU A 235 -7.53 -0.94 1.55
C LEU A 235 -6.49 -0.08 2.27
N SER A 236 -6.83 0.44 3.45
CA SER A 236 -5.89 1.22 4.27
C SER A 236 -5.59 0.48 5.56
N MET A 237 -4.30 0.34 5.88
CA MET A 237 -3.83 -0.23 7.13
C MET A 237 -3.51 0.88 8.13
N GLN A 238 -3.87 0.67 9.39
CA GLN A 238 -3.65 1.56 10.55
C GLN A 238 -4.43 2.89 10.51
N TRP A 239 -4.53 3.54 9.35
CA TRP A 239 -5.02 4.91 9.23
C TRP A 239 -6.35 5.00 8.49
N GLU A 240 -7.31 5.68 9.10
CA GLU A 240 -8.51 6.15 8.40
C GLU A 240 -8.09 7.21 7.36
N ILE A 241 -8.81 7.28 6.24
CA ILE A 241 -8.66 8.32 5.23
C ILE A 241 -9.92 9.21 5.35
N PRO A 242 -9.84 10.35 6.05
CA PRO A 242 -11.02 11.12 6.46
C PRO A 242 -11.96 11.48 5.31
N GLU A 243 -11.41 11.81 4.15
CA GLU A 243 -12.14 12.25 2.96
C GLU A 243 -12.85 11.09 2.26
N LEU A 244 -12.40 9.86 2.53
CA LEU A 244 -13.02 8.64 2.04
C LEU A 244 -13.98 8.01 3.05
N LYS A 245 -14.12 8.57 4.26
CA LYS A 245 -14.94 8.03 5.36
C LYS A 245 -16.37 7.67 4.93
N LYS A 246 -17.00 8.48 4.08
CA LYS A 246 -18.35 8.22 3.56
C LYS A 246 -18.46 6.99 2.64
N TYR A 247 -17.34 6.48 2.15
CA TYR A 247 -17.22 5.28 1.33
C TYR A 247 -16.71 4.08 2.12
N GLN A 248 -16.50 4.21 3.44
CA GLN A 248 -16.04 3.10 4.25
C GLN A 248 -17.15 2.04 4.34
N THR A 249 -16.85 0.83 3.88
CA THR A 249 -17.78 -0.30 3.92
C THR A 249 -17.47 -1.27 5.03
N ARG A 250 -16.19 -1.40 5.40
CA ARG A 250 -15.73 -2.26 6.51
C ARG A 250 -14.57 -1.63 7.26
N GLY A 251 -14.38 -2.06 8.49
CA GLY A 251 -13.20 -1.75 9.30
C GLY A 251 -12.93 -2.87 10.29
N GLY A 252 -11.69 -2.99 10.75
CA GLY A 252 -11.34 -3.90 11.84
C GLY A 252 -12.12 -3.57 13.11
N ALA A 253 -12.39 -4.57 13.95
CA ALA A 253 -13.05 -4.36 15.26
C ALA A 253 -12.28 -3.39 16.17
N ASP A 254 -10.98 -3.25 15.91
CA ASP A 254 -10.01 -2.40 16.57
C ASP A 254 -9.63 -1.16 15.75
N GLN A 255 -10.33 -0.90 14.63
CA GLN A 255 -10.03 0.19 13.69
C GLN A 255 -8.58 0.20 13.17
N ARG A 256 -7.91 -0.97 13.15
CA ARG A 256 -6.53 -1.08 12.63
C ARG A 256 -6.47 -1.30 11.12
N TYR A 257 -7.62 -1.40 10.45
CA TYR A 257 -7.71 -1.34 8.99
C TYR A 257 -9.08 -0.85 8.51
N TYR A 258 -9.11 -0.38 7.27
CA TYR A 258 -10.28 0.25 6.63
C TYR A 258 -10.42 -0.23 5.20
N ILE A 259 -11.65 -0.51 4.76
CA ILE A 259 -11.99 -0.87 3.39
C ILE A 259 -12.98 0.17 2.86
N TYR A 260 -12.67 0.77 1.71
CA TYR A 260 -13.49 1.78 1.06
C TYR A 260 -13.94 1.30 -0.32
N SER A 261 -15.22 1.48 -0.63
CA SER A 261 -15.81 1.22 -1.94
C SER A 261 -17.05 2.09 -2.17
N ARG A 262 -17.37 2.38 -3.44
CA ARG A 262 -18.61 3.12 -3.79
C ARG A 262 -19.88 2.29 -3.66
N SER A 263 -19.77 0.98 -3.75
CA SER A 263 -20.87 0.02 -3.61
C SER A 263 -20.52 -0.96 -2.50
N PRO A 264 -21.41 -1.17 -1.51
CA PRO A 264 -21.26 -2.20 -0.49
C PRO A 264 -21.52 -3.61 -1.03
#